data_AF-A0A532E4S2-F1
#
_entry.id   AF-A0A532E4S2-F1
#
_cell.length_a   1.000
_cell.length_b   1.000
_cell.length_c   1.000
_cell.angle_alpha   90.00
_cell.angle_beta   90.00
_cell.angle_gamma   90.00
#
_symmetry.space_group_name_H-M   'P 1'
#
loop_
_entity.id
_entity.type
_entity.pdbx_description
1 polymer ?
#
loop_
_entity_poly.entity_id
_entity_poly.type
_entity_poly.pdbx_seq_one_letter_code
_entity_poly.pdbx_strand_id
1 'polypeptide(L)'
;MARRVERLPEVEPEYQDLMRDREGTAHKYQEIRSRLMEAQVSEGLEVQRKGERFSLIDPADLPERPERPNRPVLLILTGLLAVVGGVGAGAAAEQLDETIRTPYQLSLAAGMAPLAVIRYLPMEEEVLDVIRRRLYWRWAGAGAVVVAAVVAHYLWLPLDIVWFAALRKLGLA
;
A
#
# COMPACT_ATOMS: atom_id res chain seq x y z
N MET A 1 20.57 -110.51 2.68
CA MET A 1 20.69 -109.42 3.67
C MET A 1 22.03 -108.67 3.55
N ALA A 2 22.53 -108.38 2.33
CA ALA A 2 23.86 -107.76 2.14
C ALA A 2 23.90 -106.62 1.09
N ARG A 3 22.75 -106.05 0.69
CA ARG A 3 22.68 -104.91 -0.25
C ARG A 3 22.21 -103.58 0.35
N ARG A 4 21.91 -103.56 1.66
CA ARG A 4 21.46 -102.33 2.36
C ARG A 4 22.56 -101.60 3.14
N VAL A 5 23.77 -102.17 3.21
CA VAL A 5 24.89 -101.58 3.98
C VAL A 5 25.85 -100.79 3.08
N GLU A 6 25.79 -100.96 1.75
CA GLU A 6 26.71 -100.28 0.81
C GLU A 6 26.27 -98.87 0.39
N ARG A 7 25.05 -98.42 0.72
CA ARG A 7 24.56 -97.06 0.36
C ARG A 7 24.67 -96.02 1.48
N LEU A 8 25.15 -96.39 2.66
CA LEU A 8 25.36 -95.45 3.77
C LEU A 8 26.45 -94.39 3.55
N PRO A 9 27.58 -94.66 2.86
CA PRO A 9 28.65 -93.67 2.76
C PRO A 9 28.37 -92.55 1.72
N GLU A 10 27.34 -92.68 0.88
CA GLU A 10 27.01 -91.67 -0.15
C GLU A 10 25.92 -90.67 0.29
N VAL A 11 25.13 -90.98 1.33
CA VAL A 11 24.00 -90.14 1.78
C VAL A 11 24.40 -89.12 2.85
N GLU A 12 25.45 -89.41 3.62
CA GLU A 12 26.00 -88.49 4.62
C GLU A 12 26.52 -87.15 4.04
N PRO A 13 27.26 -87.12 2.90
CA PRO A 13 27.70 -85.88 2.28
C PRO A 13 26.52 -85.02 1.79
N GLU A 14 25.51 -85.64 1.16
CA GLU A 14 24.34 -84.94 0.62
C GLU A 14 23.49 -84.31 1.73
N TYR A 15 23.36 -84.99 2.88
CA TYR A 15 22.70 -84.43 4.05
C TYR A 15 23.48 -83.25 4.65
N GLN A 16 24.80 -83.33 4.71
CA GLN A 16 25.63 -82.22 5.20
C GLN A 16 25.58 -81.00 4.29
N ASP A 17 25.56 -81.20 2.97
CA ASP A 17 25.41 -80.11 2.02
C ASP A 17 24.03 -79.45 2.14
N LEU A 18 22.96 -80.24 2.30
CA LEU A 18 21.62 -79.72 2.55
C LEU A 18 21.51 -78.93 3.87
N MET A 19 22.19 -79.39 4.93
CA MET A 19 22.24 -78.67 6.20
C MET A 19 22.99 -77.35 6.07
N ARG A 20 24.12 -77.32 5.37
CA ARG A 20 24.87 -76.08 5.08
C ARG A 20 24.05 -75.09 4.26
N ASP A 21 23.36 -75.55 3.23
CA ASP A 21 22.50 -74.70 2.40
C ASP A 21 21.33 -74.12 3.20
N ARG A 22 20.75 -74.92 4.10
CA ARG A 22 19.71 -74.47 5.03
C ARG A 22 20.22 -73.39 5.98
N GLU A 23 21.39 -73.60 6.61
CA GLU A 23 22.01 -72.59 7.49
C GLU A 23 22.36 -71.32 6.72
N GLY A 24 22.97 -71.44 5.54
CA GLY A 24 23.30 -70.30 4.68
C GLY A 24 22.07 -69.49 4.28
N THR A 25 20.96 -70.16 3.96
CA THR A 25 19.69 -69.51 3.63
C THR A 25 19.05 -68.85 4.84
N ALA A 26 19.10 -69.49 6.02
CA ALA A 26 18.59 -68.92 7.26
C ALA A 26 19.36 -67.66 7.67
N HIS A 27 20.69 -67.68 7.54
CA HIS A 27 21.53 -66.50 7.80
C HIS A 27 21.24 -65.36 6.84
N LYS A 28 21.15 -65.62 5.53
CA LYS A 28 20.77 -64.61 4.53
C LYS A 28 19.40 -64.01 4.82
N TYR A 29 18.42 -64.81 5.23
CA TYR A 29 17.09 -64.33 5.59
C TYR A 29 17.13 -63.39 6.80
N GLN A 30 17.89 -63.75 7.84
CA GLN A 30 18.07 -62.90 9.02
C GLN A 30 18.74 -61.57 8.65
N GLU A 31 19.76 -61.60 7.80
CA GLU A 31 20.45 -60.40 7.31
C GLU A 31 19.54 -59.48 6.49
N ILE A 32 18.76 -60.04 5.55
CA ILE A 32 17.81 -59.24 4.76
C ILE A 32 16.75 -58.63 5.67
N ARG A 33 16.26 -59.40 6.65
CA ARG A 33 15.26 -58.94 7.61
C ARG A 33 15.78 -57.80 8.49
N SER A 34 17.03 -57.87 8.95
CA SER A 34 17.63 -56.79 9.75
C SER A 34 17.80 -55.52 8.93
N ARG A 35 18.31 -55.62 7.69
CA ARG A 35 18.43 -54.49 6.77
C ARG A 35 17.08 -53.85 6.44
N LEU A 36 16.02 -54.65 6.30
CA LEU A 36 14.66 -54.15 6.08
C LEU A 36 14.16 -53.33 7.28
N MET A 37 14.37 -53.82 8.50
CA MET A 37 13.97 -53.08 9.71
C MET A 37 14.75 -51.76 9.84
N GLU A 38 16.05 -51.77 9.54
CA GLU A 38 16.87 -50.56 9.54
C GLU A 38 16.43 -49.53 8.49
N ALA A 39 16.05 -50.00 7.28
CA ALA A 39 15.50 -49.17 6.24
C ALA A 39 14.14 -48.57 6.62
N GLN A 40 13.24 -49.35 7.23
CA GLN A 40 11.93 -48.86 7.71
C GLN A 40 12.08 -47.79 8.81
N VAL A 41 13.02 -47.99 9.74
CA VAL A 41 13.32 -46.98 10.76
C VAL A 41 13.90 -45.72 10.12
N SER A 42 14.82 -45.85 9.17
CA SER A 42 15.38 -44.71 8.44
C SER A 42 14.32 -43.95 7.64
N GLU A 43 13.41 -44.65 6.97
CA GLU A 43 12.28 -44.05 6.25
C GLU A 43 11.38 -43.27 7.21
N GLY A 44 10.99 -43.87 8.35
CA GLY A 44 10.17 -43.19 9.36
C GLY A 44 10.85 -41.95 9.96
N LEU A 45 12.18 -41.99 10.13
CA LEU A 45 12.96 -40.84 10.58
C LEU A 45 13.10 -39.78 9.48
N GLU A 46 13.24 -40.15 8.22
CA GLU A 46 13.30 -39.22 7.10
C GLU A 46 11.95 -38.55 6.85
N VAL A 47 10.83 -39.28 6.94
CA VAL A 47 9.48 -38.71 6.87
C VAL A 47 9.25 -37.70 8.00
N GLN A 48 9.72 -38.01 9.22
CA GLN A 48 9.66 -37.07 10.35
C GLN A 48 10.60 -35.87 10.18
N ARG A 49 11.76 -36.04 9.53
CA ARG A 49 12.73 -34.96 9.26
C ARG A 49 12.39 -34.14 8.01
N LYS A 50 11.59 -34.67 7.08
CA LYS A 50 11.02 -33.96 5.91
C LYS A 50 9.87 -33.04 6.28
N GLY A 51 9.43 -33.05 7.54
CA GLY A 51 8.69 -31.93 8.11
C GLY A 51 9.65 -30.75 8.21
N GLU A 52 9.79 -29.99 7.13
CA GLU A 52 10.42 -28.67 7.15
C GLU A 52 9.79 -27.90 8.31
N ARG A 53 10.54 -27.75 9.41
CA ARG A 53 10.16 -26.80 10.44
C ARG A 53 10.31 -25.45 9.79
N PHE A 54 9.20 -24.92 9.27
CA PHE A 54 9.09 -23.52 8.92
C PHE A 54 9.34 -22.72 10.20
N SER A 55 10.62 -22.40 10.46
CA SER A 55 10.96 -21.40 11.45
C SER A 55 10.63 -20.07 10.81
N LEU A 56 9.70 -19.34 11.39
CA LEU A 56 9.38 -18.00 10.97
C LEU A 56 10.62 -17.13 11.28
N ILE A 57 11.46 -16.88 10.28
CA ILE A 57 12.71 -16.11 10.44
C ILE A 57 12.39 -14.64 10.66
N ASP A 58 11.38 -14.14 9.95
CA ASP A 58 10.99 -12.73 9.97
C ASP A 58 9.45 -12.62 9.90
N PRO A 59 8.79 -12.15 10.97
CA PRO A 59 7.36 -11.86 10.92
C PRO A 59 7.08 -10.69 9.97
N ALA A 60 5.89 -10.65 9.37
CA ALA A 60 5.53 -9.51 8.52
C ALA A 60 5.41 -8.23 9.35
N ASP A 61 6.28 -7.27 9.09
CA ASP A 61 6.19 -5.94 9.69
C ASP A 61 5.02 -5.15 9.13
N LEU A 62 4.37 -4.38 10.02
CA LEU A 62 3.36 -3.44 9.59
C LEU A 62 4.02 -2.25 8.88
N PRO A 63 3.44 -1.75 7.78
CA PRO A 63 4.02 -0.64 7.04
C PRO A 63 4.05 0.63 7.91
N GLU A 64 5.26 1.09 8.24
CA GLU A 64 5.49 2.32 9.02
C GLU A 64 5.03 3.58 8.27
N ARG A 65 4.87 3.50 6.95
CA ARG A 65 4.44 4.61 6.10
C ARG A 65 3.37 4.15 5.13
N PRO A 66 2.35 4.99 4.87
CA PRO A 66 1.33 4.66 3.88
C PRO A 66 1.97 4.53 2.50
N GLU A 67 1.84 3.36 1.86
CA GLU A 67 2.34 3.12 0.49
C GLU A 67 1.62 3.99 -0.55
N ARG A 68 0.30 4.21 -0.36
CA ARG A 68 -0.55 5.01 -1.24
C ARG A 68 -1.73 5.59 -0.46
N PRO A 69 -2.30 6.75 -0.88
CA PRO A 69 -1.76 7.70 -1.85
C PRO A 69 -0.77 8.70 -1.21
N ASN A 70 0.13 9.25 -2.02
CA ASN A 70 1.05 10.32 -1.63
C ASN A 70 0.28 11.61 -1.33
N ARG A 71 -0.18 11.75 -0.08
CA ARG A 71 -0.95 12.90 0.42
C ARG A 71 -0.37 14.28 0.04
N PRO A 72 0.94 14.55 0.13
CA PRO A 72 1.47 15.88 -0.22
C PRO A 72 1.34 16.20 -1.72
N VAL A 73 1.53 15.22 -2.60
CA VAL A 73 1.39 15.40 -4.05
C VAL A 73 -0.06 15.71 -4.41
N LEU A 74 -1.01 15.01 -3.79
CA LEU A 74 -2.44 15.24 -4.02
C LEU A 74 -2.86 16.65 -3.59
N LEU A 75 -2.38 17.13 -2.44
CA LEU A 75 -2.69 18.48 -1.94
C LEU A 75 -2.17 19.58 -2.85
N ILE A 76 -0.94 19.45 -3.35
CA ILE A 76 -0.36 20.43 -4.27
C ILE A 76 -1.13 20.44 -5.59
N LEU A 77 -1.43 19.26 -6.13
CA LEU A 77 -2.13 19.13 -7.40
C LEU A 77 -3.55 19.70 -7.33
N THR A 78 -4.33 19.34 -6.30
CA THR A 78 -5.70 19.85 -6.14
C THR A 78 -5.73 21.33 -5.80
N GLY A 79 -4.79 21.82 -5.00
CA GLY A 79 -4.64 23.24 -4.70
C GLY A 79 -4.37 24.06 -5.95
N LEU A 80 -3.40 23.64 -6.77
CA LEU A 80 -3.10 24.31 -8.03
C LEU A 80 -4.31 24.28 -8.98
N LEU A 81 -4.96 23.12 -9.10
CA LEU A 81 -6.10 22.94 -9.99
C LEU A 81 -7.32 23.76 -9.54
N ALA A 82 -7.53 23.94 -8.23
CA ALA A 82 -8.56 24.80 -7.68
C ALA A 82 -8.31 26.29 -7.99
N VAL A 83 -7.06 26.76 -7.86
CA VAL A 83 -6.71 28.15 -8.17
C VAL A 83 -6.86 28.43 -9.66
N VAL A 84 -6.25 27.58 -10.50
CA VAL A 84 -6.33 27.72 -11.96
C VAL A 84 -7.77 27.57 -12.44
N GLY A 85 -8.50 26.59 -11.91
CA GLY A 85 -9.91 26.37 -12.23
C GLY A 85 -10.79 27.54 -11.80
N GLY A 86 -10.57 28.12 -10.61
CA GLY A 86 -11.33 29.27 -10.12
C GLY A 86 -11.08 30.53 -10.95
N VAL A 87 -9.82 30.85 -11.24
CA VAL A 87 -9.46 31.99 -12.09
C VAL A 87 -9.94 31.78 -13.52
N GLY A 88 -9.73 30.58 -14.07
CA GLY A 88 -10.15 30.23 -15.42
C GLY A 88 -11.66 30.28 -15.60
N ALA A 89 -12.43 29.73 -14.65
CA ALA A 89 -13.89 29.80 -14.67
C ALA A 89 -14.40 31.24 -14.54
N GLY A 90 -13.78 32.06 -13.67
CA GLY A 90 -14.12 33.48 -13.55
C GLY A 90 -13.84 34.26 -14.84
N ALA A 91 -12.67 34.05 -15.45
CA ALA A 91 -12.30 34.69 -16.71
C ALA A 91 -13.18 34.24 -17.88
N ALA A 92 -13.56 32.96 -17.92
CA ALA A 92 -14.50 32.45 -18.91
C ALA A 92 -15.90 33.04 -18.72
N ALA A 93 -16.37 33.15 -17.49
CA ALA A 93 -17.65 33.79 -17.18
C ALA A 93 -17.67 35.27 -17.61
N GLU A 94 -16.58 36.01 -17.37
CA GLU A 94 -16.47 37.40 -17.81
C GLU A 94 -16.42 37.53 -19.34
N GLN A 95 -15.71 36.64 -20.05
CA GLN A 95 -15.68 36.66 -21.51
C GLN A 95 -17.04 36.34 -22.16
N LEU A 96 -17.88 35.57 -21.48
CA LEU A 96 -19.24 35.27 -21.93
C LEU A 96 -20.26 36.33 -21.53
N ASP A 97 -19.87 37.32 -20.71
CA ASP A 97 -20.73 38.43 -20.31
C ASP A 97 -20.69 39.55 -21.36
N GLU A 98 -21.78 39.71 -22.09
CA GLU A 98 -21.94 40.76 -23.11
C GLU A 98 -22.41 42.11 -22.53
N THR A 99 -22.44 42.26 -21.20
CA THR A 99 -22.90 43.49 -20.55
C THR A 99 -21.95 44.67 -20.79
N ILE A 100 -22.49 45.77 -21.32
CA ILE A 100 -21.76 47.03 -21.49
C ILE A 100 -21.67 47.74 -20.13
N ARG A 101 -20.47 47.83 -19.57
CA ARG A 101 -20.21 48.43 -18.25
C ARG A 101 -19.49 49.77 -18.33
N THR A 102 -18.84 50.06 -19.47
CA THR A 102 -17.98 51.23 -19.64
C THR A 102 -18.45 52.12 -20.79
N PRO A 103 -18.39 53.46 -20.67
CA PRO A 103 -18.72 54.37 -21.78
C PRO A 103 -17.90 54.10 -23.05
N TYR A 104 -16.67 53.62 -22.89
CA TYR A 104 -15.80 53.19 -23.99
C TYR A 104 -16.39 51.99 -24.76
N GLN A 105 -16.86 50.97 -24.06
CA GLN A 105 -17.50 49.80 -24.68
C GLN A 105 -18.78 50.21 -25.44
N LEU A 106 -19.55 51.15 -24.89
CA LEU A 106 -20.72 51.73 -25.58
C LEU A 106 -20.31 52.44 -26.87
N SER A 107 -19.23 53.24 -26.84
CA SER A 107 -18.75 53.96 -28.03
C SER A 107 -18.26 53.03 -29.13
N LEU A 108 -17.63 51.90 -28.75
CA LEU A 108 -17.16 50.89 -29.69
C LEU A 108 -18.34 50.13 -30.33
N ALA A 109 -19.37 49.81 -29.55
CA ALA A 109 -20.55 49.10 -30.02
C ALA A 109 -21.49 49.99 -30.87
N ALA A 110 -21.67 51.26 -30.50
CA ALA A 110 -22.57 52.18 -31.18
C ALA A 110 -21.88 52.98 -32.32
N GLY A 111 -20.54 52.99 -32.39
CA GLY A 111 -19.78 53.76 -33.38
C GLY A 111 -19.80 55.28 -33.16
N MET A 112 -20.31 55.75 -32.03
CA MET A 112 -20.44 57.17 -31.69
C MET A 112 -20.15 57.42 -30.21
N ALA A 113 -19.55 58.58 -29.91
CA ALA A 113 -19.23 58.95 -28.54
C ALA A 113 -20.51 59.26 -27.73
N PRO A 114 -20.61 58.82 -26.46
CA PRO A 114 -21.75 59.14 -25.61
C PRO A 114 -21.84 60.65 -25.35
N LEU A 115 -23.05 61.21 -25.50
CA LEU A 115 -23.29 62.65 -25.33
C LEU A 115 -23.09 63.14 -23.89
N ALA A 116 -23.39 62.29 -22.90
CA ALA A 116 -23.14 62.54 -21.48
C ALA A 116 -23.04 61.21 -20.72
N VAL A 117 -22.22 61.17 -19.66
CA VAL A 117 -22.12 60.03 -18.74
C VAL A 117 -22.72 60.46 -17.40
N ILE A 118 -23.88 59.92 -17.06
CA ILE A 118 -24.51 60.17 -15.76
C ILE A 118 -23.87 59.23 -14.75
N ARG A 119 -23.35 59.79 -13.65
CA ARG A 119 -22.88 58.98 -12.53
C ARG A 119 -24.08 58.33 -11.87
N TYR A 120 -24.00 57.03 -11.71
CA TYR A 120 -24.96 56.27 -10.94
C TYR A 120 -24.95 56.75 -9.48
N LEU A 121 -26.10 57.23 -9.00
CA LEU A 121 -26.34 57.44 -7.57
C LEU A 121 -27.01 56.18 -7.03
N PRO A 122 -26.37 55.46 -6.10
CA PRO A 122 -26.95 54.26 -5.52
C PRO A 122 -28.20 54.62 -4.72
N MET A 123 -29.27 53.86 -4.91
CA MET A 123 -30.46 53.94 -4.07
C MET A 123 -30.22 53.23 -2.72
N GLU A 124 -30.94 53.63 -1.68
CA GLU A 124 -30.76 53.10 -0.31
C GLU A 124 -30.92 51.56 -0.24
N GLU A 125 -31.74 50.97 -1.11
CA GLU A 125 -31.93 49.51 -1.22
C GLU A 125 -30.67 48.78 -1.75
N GLU A 126 -29.92 49.40 -2.65
CA GLU A 126 -28.71 48.83 -3.27
C GLU A 126 -27.50 48.89 -2.31
N VAL A 127 -27.52 49.82 -1.35
CA VAL A 127 -26.48 49.93 -0.32
C VAL A 127 -26.40 48.65 0.52
N LEU A 128 -27.53 47.99 0.78
CA LEU A 128 -27.60 46.74 1.52
C LEU A 128 -26.90 45.59 0.77
N ASP A 129 -27.04 45.53 -0.55
CA ASP A 129 -26.39 44.51 -1.38
C ASP A 129 -24.88 44.71 -1.49
N VAL A 130 -24.40 45.96 -1.52
CA VAL A 130 -22.97 46.26 -1.46
C VAL A 130 -22.36 45.80 -0.13
N ILE A 131 -23.08 45.99 0.99
CA ILE A 131 -22.64 45.52 2.32
C ILE A 131 -22.61 43.99 2.37
N ARG A 132 -23.64 43.32 1.84
CA ARG A 132 -23.69 41.85 1.78
C ARG A 132 -22.57 41.27 0.92
N ARG A 133 -22.31 41.88 -0.25
CA ARG A 133 -21.21 41.47 -1.15
C ARG A 133 -19.85 41.65 -0.46
N ARG A 134 -19.65 42.74 0.27
CA ARG A 134 -18.44 42.96 1.07
C ARG A 134 -18.27 41.92 2.17
N LEU A 135 -19.36 41.50 2.81
CA LEU A 135 -19.33 40.42 3.79
C LEU A 135 -18.95 39.08 3.13
N TYR A 136 -19.50 38.76 1.95
CA TYR A 136 -19.09 37.60 1.16
C TYR A 136 -17.60 37.61 0.82
N TRP A 137 -17.04 38.73 0.38
CA TRP A 137 -15.59 38.85 0.13
C TRP A 137 -14.76 38.67 1.40
N ARG A 138 -15.25 39.14 2.56
CA ARG A 138 -14.60 38.91 3.86
C ARG A 138 -14.63 37.44 4.25
N TRP A 139 -15.76 36.75 4.06
CA TRP A 139 -15.88 35.31 4.30
C TRP A 139 -15.04 34.49 3.32
N ALA A 140 -15.01 34.86 2.04
CA ALA A 140 -14.16 34.22 1.04
C ALA A 140 -12.67 34.38 1.39
N GLY A 141 -12.25 35.58 1.82
CA GLY A 141 -10.89 35.82 2.32
C GLY A 141 -10.57 35.00 3.58
N ALA A 142 -11.48 34.96 4.54
CA ALA A 142 -11.33 34.13 5.74
C ALA A 142 -11.22 32.63 5.39
N GLY A 143 -12.05 32.14 4.46
CA GLY A 143 -11.98 30.77 3.96
C GLY A 143 -10.65 30.45 3.28
N ALA A 144 -10.13 31.36 2.45
CA ALA A 144 -8.81 31.19 1.81
C ALA A 144 -7.67 31.10 2.85
N VAL A 145 -7.74 31.88 3.93
CA VAL A 145 -6.76 31.83 5.03
C VAL A 145 -6.84 30.50 5.77
N VAL A 146 -8.03 29.97 6.03
CA VAL A 146 -8.22 28.65 6.67
C VAL A 146 -7.66 27.53 5.78
N VAL A 147 -7.92 27.57 4.48
CA VAL A 147 -7.37 26.60 3.52
C VAL A 147 -5.85 26.68 3.49
N ALA A 148 -5.26 27.88 3.45
CA ALA A 148 -3.82 28.06 3.51
C ALA A 148 -3.21 27.53 4.82
N ALA A 149 -3.88 27.72 5.96
CA ALA A 149 -3.46 27.19 7.25
C ALA A 149 -3.51 25.66 7.30
N VAL A 150 -4.55 25.04 6.73
CA VAL A 150 -4.66 23.57 6.59
C VAL A 150 -3.56 23.04 5.67
N VAL A 151 -3.33 23.69 4.54
CA VAL A 151 -2.27 23.31 3.60
C VAL A 151 -0.88 23.42 4.26
N ALA A 152 -0.62 24.49 5.02
CA ALA A 152 0.60 24.65 5.80
C ALA A 152 0.73 23.57 6.89
N HIS A 153 -0.36 23.23 7.57
CA HIS A 153 -0.40 22.14 8.56
C HIS A 153 0.01 20.79 7.94
N TYR A 154 -0.45 20.49 6.73
CA TYR A 154 -0.16 19.22 6.07
C TYR A 154 1.18 19.19 5.31
N LEU A 155 1.68 20.32 4.81
CA LEU A 155 2.90 20.38 3.99
C LEU A 155 4.18 20.66 4.77
N TRP A 156 4.14 21.37 5.90
CA TRP A 156 5.37 21.88 6.51
C TRP A 156 5.95 20.97 7.59
N LEU A 157 5.20 20.52 8.60
CA LEU A 157 5.64 19.54 9.61
C LEU A 157 4.40 19.08 10.40
N PRO A 158 4.25 17.78 10.74
CA PRO A 158 3.23 17.39 11.71
C PRO A 158 3.46 18.21 12.99
N LEU A 159 2.38 18.77 13.55
CA LEU A 159 2.41 19.66 14.72
C LEU A 159 3.15 19.06 15.92
N ASP A 160 3.34 17.75 15.92
CA ASP A 160 4.19 17.00 16.84
C ASP A 160 5.60 17.61 16.88
N ILE A 161 6.27 17.80 15.74
CA ILE A 161 7.68 18.24 15.70
C ILE A 161 7.81 19.72 16.04
N VAL A 162 6.85 20.56 15.67
CA VAL A 162 6.86 21.99 16.03
C VAL A 162 6.57 22.19 17.51
N TRP A 163 5.66 21.39 18.10
CA TRP A 163 5.41 21.37 19.54
C TRP A 163 6.63 20.85 20.31
N PHE A 164 7.26 19.74 19.87
CA PHE A 164 8.48 19.20 20.47
C PHE A 164 9.68 20.15 20.31
N ALA A 165 9.83 20.83 19.17
CA ALA A 165 10.89 21.81 18.95
C ALA A 165 10.68 23.09 19.78
N ALA A 166 9.41 23.53 19.96
CA ALA A 166 9.06 24.62 20.84
C ALA A 166 9.30 24.26 22.32
N LEU A 167 8.94 23.04 22.75
CA LEU A 167 9.18 22.55 24.12
C LEU A 167 10.67 22.44 24.44
N ARG A 168 11.47 21.92 23.50
CA ARG A 168 12.94 21.80 23.65
C ARG A 168 13.62 23.16 23.72
N LYS A 169 13.08 24.16 23.02
CA LYS A 169 13.57 25.55 23.08
C LYS A 169 13.10 26.30 24.32
N LEU A 170 12.00 25.84 24.94
CA LEU A 170 11.46 26.31 26.23
C LEU A 170 11.99 25.54 27.45
N GLY A 171 12.90 24.57 27.26
CA GLY A 171 13.63 23.90 28.34
C GLY A 171 12.79 22.98 29.23
N LEU A 172 11.68 22.43 28.72
CA LEU A 172 10.80 21.51 29.47
C LEU A 172 10.87 20.04 29.01
N ALA A 173 11.93 19.66 28.30
CA ALA A 173 12.34 18.26 28.08
C ALA A 173 13.84 18.19 27.80
#